data_AF-A0A959IFC0-F1
#
_entry.id   AF-A0A959IFC0-F1
#
_cell.length_a   1.000
_cell.length_b   1.000
_cell.length_c   1.000
_cell.angle_alpha   90.00
_cell.angle_beta   90.00
_cell.angle_gamma   90.00
#
_symmetry.space_group_name_H-M   'P 1'
#
loop_
_entity.id
_entity.type
_entity.pdbx_description
1 polymer ?
#
loop_
_entity_poly.entity_id
_entity_poly.type
_entity_poly.pdbx_seq_one_letter_code
_entity_poly.pdbx_strand_id
1 'polypeptide(L)'
;MEFISELFASFTQEESVIFLVLLLGAFLIGFVLAWILWGGRISRLRKELQKNQGEMAGLKAEYDGFKEQYELKEADLQKAILEAEEAQRARRKLQEEKGQLYAELQVTRDKYDKLQTTAESYEKTIDDLNDQVLGLKARTRERPEYPEQSPADESSIELLSQMQSSFNAALTRLSSLEEKLGQIEAENDELRQELNEIRDSTQPLNADGPIVIEGLARSESAPEPEADPTPDATAARAYVQEALGNTLPAASAEEKDDLKLIHGIGPFIESQLNEVGIYTYEQIAAFDHVMIEQVTTAIAFFPGRIERDDWVGQAARLAAIKEEQPEALQPSAVYPNNPEDLKIVEGIGPKIEQILKAAGINTWKDLAETEPDKLRTLLDQAGDRFRMHDPSTWPQQAQLAANSQWEMLKEYQDFLVGGRDPGE
;
A
#
# COMPACT_ATOMS: atom_id res chain seq x y z
N MET A 1 9.76 -28.51 -89.22
CA MET A 1 11.15 -28.71 -89.68
C MET A 1 11.27 -28.42 -91.17
N GLU A 2 10.38 -28.92 -92.04
CA GLU A 2 10.42 -28.65 -93.50
C GLU A 2 10.35 -27.16 -93.90
N PHE A 3 9.49 -26.37 -93.25
CA PHE A 3 9.40 -24.92 -93.50
C PHE A 3 10.69 -24.17 -93.17
N ILE A 4 11.38 -24.55 -92.10
CA ILE A 4 12.64 -23.91 -91.69
C ILE A 4 13.76 -24.31 -92.66
N SER A 5 13.80 -25.58 -93.10
CA SER A 5 14.79 -26.01 -94.09
C SER A 5 14.59 -25.38 -95.47
N GLU A 6 13.34 -25.17 -95.93
CA GLU A 6 13.07 -24.46 -97.19
C GLU A 6 13.39 -22.96 -97.09
N LEU A 7 13.09 -22.34 -95.95
CA LEU A 7 13.38 -20.92 -95.71
C LEU A 7 14.89 -20.62 -95.74
N PHE A 8 15.73 -21.51 -95.20
CA PHE A 8 17.19 -21.35 -95.22
C PHE A 8 17.86 -21.87 -96.51
N ALA A 9 17.17 -22.70 -97.30
CA ALA A 9 17.70 -23.22 -98.57
C ALA A 9 17.77 -22.15 -99.68
N SER A 10 16.96 -21.09 -99.60
CA SER A 10 16.95 -19.99 -100.57
C SER A 10 17.97 -18.88 -100.29
N PHE A 11 18.70 -18.96 -99.17
CA PHE A 11 19.66 -17.94 -98.73
C PHE A 11 21.09 -18.41 -98.93
N THR A 12 21.97 -17.49 -99.30
CA THR A 12 23.41 -17.74 -99.32
C THR A 12 23.98 -17.93 -97.91
N GLN A 13 25.18 -18.49 -97.78
CA GLN A 13 25.82 -18.74 -96.47
C GLN A 13 25.97 -17.44 -95.66
N GLU A 14 26.25 -16.31 -96.32
CA GLU A 14 26.35 -15.00 -95.68
C GLU A 14 24.99 -14.50 -95.17
N GLU A 15 23.92 -14.65 -95.96
CA GLU A 15 22.57 -14.23 -95.58
C GLU A 15 22.00 -15.05 -94.41
N SER A 16 22.32 -16.35 -94.34
CA SER A 16 21.91 -17.21 -93.23
C SER A 16 22.57 -16.81 -91.91
N VAL A 17 23.85 -16.42 -91.92
CA VAL A 17 24.56 -15.92 -90.73
C VAL A 17 23.97 -14.59 -90.27
N ILE A 18 23.67 -13.68 -91.20
CA ILE A 18 23.03 -12.40 -90.88
C ILE A 18 21.66 -12.62 -90.22
N PHE A 19 20.85 -13.53 -90.76
CA PHE A 19 19.53 -13.84 -90.19
C PHE A 19 19.64 -14.44 -88.79
N LEU A 20 20.62 -15.32 -88.55
CA LEU A 20 20.85 -15.94 -87.24
C LEU A 20 21.32 -14.90 -86.20
N VAL A 21 22.19 -13.96 -86.60
CA VAL A 21 22.61 -12.84 -85.76
C VAL A 21 21.44 -11.91 -85.42
N LEU A 22 20.56 -11.62 -86.38
CA LEU A 22 19.36 -10.82 -86.15
C LEU A 22 18.36 -11.52 -85.22
N LEU A 23 18.18 -12.83 -85.38
CA LEU A 23 17.29 -13.63 -84.52
C LEU A 23 17.84 -13.72 -83.09
N LEU A 24 19.15 -13.92 -82.94
CA LEU A 24 19.83 -13.85 -81.64
C LEU A 24 19.68 -12.45 -81.02
N GLY A 25 19.85 -11.39 -81.81
CA GLY A 25 19.65 -10.02 -81.38
C GLY A 25 18.22 -9.76 -80.88
N ALA A 26 17.21 -10.20 -81.64
CA ALA A 26 15.80 -10.09 -81.25
C ALA A 26 15.47 -10.90 -79.99
N PHE A 27 16.05 -12.10 -79.86
CA PHE A 27 15.91 -12.93 -78.66
C PHE A 27 16.53 -12.26 -77.43
N LEU A 28 17.74 -11.71 -77.55
CA LEU A 28 18.42 -11.00 -76.47
C LEU A 28 17.67 -9.73 -76.07
N ILE A 29 17.13 -8.98 -77.03
CA ILE A 29 16.27 -7.82 -76.76
C ILE A 29 15.00 -8.26 -76.02
N GLY A 30 14.34 -9.32 -76.47
CA GLY A 30 13.16 -9.88 -75.80
C GLY A 30 13.46 -10.35 -74.38
N PHE A 31 14.61 -10.97 -74.16
CA PHE A 31 15.08 -11.41 -72.84
C PHE A 31 15.35 -10.22 -71.91
N VAL A 32 16.01 -9.18 -72.39
CA VAL A 32 16.28 -7.95 -71.63
C VAL A 32 14.96 -7.22 -71.30
N LEU A 33 14.03 -7.13 -72.25
CA LEU A 33 12.71 -6.53 -72.01
C LEU A 33 11.89 -7.32 -70.98
N ALA A 34 11.90 -8.66 -71.06
CA ALA A 34 11.26 -9.52 -70.07
C ALA A 34 11.90 -9.35 -68.68
N TRP A 35 13.23 -9.29 -68.61
CA TRP A 35 13.97 -9.08 -67.36
C TRP A 35 13.61 -7.74 -66.69
N ILE A 36 13.50 -6.66 -67.48
CA ILE A 36 13.13 -5.33 -66.99
C ILE A 36 11.68 -5.30 -66.47
N LEU A 37 10.74 -5.88 -67.22
CA LEU A 37 9.33 -5.91 -66.84
C LEU A 37 9.06 -6.79 -65.60
N TRP A 38 9.73 -7.94 -65.49
CA TRP A 38 9.56 -8.86 -64.37
C TRP A 38 10.29 -8.37 -63.11
N GLY A 39 11.46 -7.76 -63.26
CA GLY A 39 12.22 -7.16 -62.16
C GLY A 39 11.42 -6.05 -61.44
N GLY A 40 10.68 -5.22 -62.18
CA GLY A 40 9.85 -4.17 -61.61
C GLY A 40 8.64 -4.67 -60.80
N ARG A 41 8.05 -5.82 -61.17
CA ARG A 41 6.95 -6.45 -60.42
C ARG A 41 7.46 -7.17 -59.17
N ILE A 42 8.57 -7.89 -59.29
CA ILE A 42 9.22 -8.58 -58.17
C ILE A 42 9.71 -7.58 -57.12
N SER A 43 10.28 -6.45 -57.54
CA SER A 43 10.70 -5.38 -56.64
C SER A 43 9.53 -4.79 -55.85
N ARG A 44 8.38 -4.57 -56.51
CA ARG A 44 7.16 -4.08 -55.85
C ARG A 44 6.61 -5.09 -54.84
N LEU A 45 6.48 -6.35 -55.23
CA LEU A 45 6.01 -7.42 -54.33
C LEU A 45 6.94 -7.61 -53.12
N ARG A 46 8.26 -7.47 -53.30
CA ARG A 46 9.22 -7.51 -52.17
C ARG A 46 9.02 -6.32 -51.22
N LYS A 47 8.79 -5.12 -51.76
CA LYS A 47 8.48 -3.94 -50.93
C LYS A 47 7.16 -4.10 -50.16
N GLU A 48 6.12 -4.62 -50.80
CA GLU A 48 4.84 -4.91 -50.14
C GLU A 48 4.99 -5.99 -49.07
N LEU A 49 5.73 -7.06 -49.34
CA LEU A 49 6.03 -8.10 -48.35
C LEU A 49 6.77 -7.51 -47.14
N GLN A 50 7.82 -6.72 -47.38
CA GLN A 50 8.60 -6.09 -46.32
C GLN A 50 7.74 -5.11 -45.50
N LYS A 51 6.84 -4.35 -46.15
CA LYS A 51 5.89 -3.46 -45.48
C LYS A 51 4.94 -4.25 -44.59
N ASN A 52 4.31 -5.29 -45.13
CA ASN A 52 3.35 -6.11 -44.38
C ASN A 52 4.04 -6.87 -43.23
N GLN A 53 5.29 -7.30 -43.40
CA GLN A 53 6.09 -7.90 -42.33
C GLN A 53 6.37 -6.88 -41.22
N GLY A 54 6.69 -5.64 -41.57
CA GLY A 54 6.85 -4.55 -40.60
C GLY A 54 5.56 -4.23 -39.85
N GLU A 55 4.43 -4.16 -40.56
CA GLU A 55 3.11 -3.96 -39.94
C GLU A 55 2.75 -5.10 -38.97
N MET A 56 3.00 -6.35 -39.35
CA MET A 56 2.77 -7.51 -38.47
C MET A 56 3.68 -7.50 -37.25
N ALA A 57 4.94 -7.09 -37.40
CA ALA A 57 5.86 -6.94 -36.27
C ALA A 57 5.39 -5.83 -35.30
N GLY A 58 4.96 -4.69 -35.83
CA GLY A 58 4.40 -3.60 -35.04
C GLY A 58 3.14 -4.02 -34.28
N LEU A 59 2.20 -4.67 -34.97
CA LEU A 59 0.95 -5.12 -34.35
C LEU A 59 1.18 -6.18 -33.26
N LYS A 60 2.21 -7.02 -33.44
CA LYS A 60 2.61 -7.99 -32.41
C LYS A 60 3.23 -7.30 -31.19
N ALA A 61 4.08 -6.31 -31.39
CA ALA A 61 4.65 -5.53 -30.28
C ALA A 61 3.54 -4.78 -29.49
N GLU A 62 2.57 -4.21 -30.20
CA GLU A 62 1.39 -3.61 -29.55
C GLU A 62 0.59 -4.64 -28.74
N TYR A 63 0.33 -5.83 -29.31
CA TYR A 63 -0.35 -6.91 -28.60
C TYR A 63 0.41 -7.36 -27.34
N ASP A 64 1.73 -7.55 -27.45
CA ASP A 64 2.56 -7.96 -26.33
C ASP A 64 2.56 -6.88 -25.22
N GLY A 65 2.62 -5.59 -25.59
CA GLY A 65 2.49 -4.48 -24.65
C GLY A 65 1.12 -4.42 -23.96
N PHE A 66 0.03 -4.61 -24.70
CA PHE A 66 -1.31 -4.68 -24.10
C PHE A 66 -1.47 -5.87 -23.15
N LYS A 67 -0.85 -7.00 -23.49
CA LYS A 67 -0.88 -8.19 -22.65
C LYS A 67 -0.16 -7.97 -21.33
N GLU A 68 1.02 -7.36 -21.36
CA GLU A 68 1.78 -7.03 -20.15
C GLU A 68 1.01 -6.06 -19.24
N GLN A 69 0.37 -5.04 -19.81
CA GLN A 69 -0.50 -4.13 -19.07
C GLN A 69 -1.68 -4.86 -18.42
N TYR A 70 -2.26 -5.85 -19.11
CA TYR A 70 -3.34 -6.66 -18.55
C TYR A 70 -2.85 -7.50 -17.37
N GLU A 71 -1.70 -8.16 -17.49
CA GLU A 71 -1.12 -8.97 -16.41
C GLU A 71 -0.77 -8.11 -15.18
N LEU A 72 -0.27 -6.88 -15.39
CA LEU A 72 -0.01 -5.93 -14.31
C LEU A 72 -1.32 -5.51 -13.60
N LYS A 73 -2.35 -5.14 -14.37
CA LYS A 73 -3.67 -4.79 -13.81
C LYS A 73 -4.29 -5.98 -13.06
N GLU A 74 -4.11 -7.21 -13.53
CA GLU A 74 -4.59 -8.40 -12.84
C GLU A 74 -3.88 -8.61 -11.49
N ALA A 75 -2.56 -8.40 -11.44
CA ALA A 75 -1.79 -8.48 -10.20
C ALA A 75 -2.20 -7.40 -9.18
N ASP A 76 -2.39 -6.15 -9.64
CA ASP A 76 -2.87 -5.05 -8.79
C ASP A 76 -4.26 -5.34 -8.24
N LEU A 77 -5.16 -5.90 -9.07
CA LEU A 77 -6.50 -6.30 -8.63
C LEU A 77 -6.43 -7.39 -7.55
N GLN A 78 -5.57 -8.39 -7.71
CA GLN A 78 -5.38 -9.45 -6.70
C GLN A 78 -4.86 -8.88 -5.37
N LYS A 79 -3.90 -7.95 -5.43
CA LYS A 79 -3.40 -7.26 -4.25
C LYS A 79 -4.51 -6.46 -3.54
N ALA A 80 -5.29 -5.70 -4.30
CA ALA A 80 -6.40 -4.91 -3.75
C ALA A 80 -7.48 -5.80 -3.10
N ILE A 81 -7.75 -6.99 -3.65
CA ILE A 81 -8.66 -7.97 -3.04
C ILE A 81 -8.12 -8.43 -1.69
N LEU A 82 -6.83 -8.77 -1.59
CA LEU A 82 -6.23 -9.25 -0.35
C LEU A 82 -6.25 -8.17 0.74
N GLU A 83 -5.92 -6.93 0.39
CA GLU A 83 -6.00 -5.77 1.30
C GLU A 83 -7.45 -5.52 1.76
N ALA A 84 -8.43 -5.66 0.86
CA ALA A 84 -9.84 -5.53 1.22
C ALA A 84 -10.30 -6.62 2.19
N GLU A 85 -9.84 -7.87 2.00
CA GLU A 85 -10.14 -8.98 2.92
C GLU A 85 -9.50 -8.77 4.31
N GLU A 86 -8.28 -8.25 4.37
CA GLU A 86 -7.62 -7.90 5.63
C GLU A 86 -8.35 -6.77 6.36
N ALA A 87 -8.75 -5.72 5.63
CA ALA A 87 -9.53 -4.63 6.18
C ALA A 87 -10.91 -5.10 6.70
N GLN A 88 -11.56 -6.04 5.99
CA GLN A 88 -12.80 -6.67 6.45
C GLN A 88 -12.59 -7.48 7.74
N ARG A 89 -11.50 -8.25 7.83
CA ARG A 89 -11.13 -8.98 9.05
C ARG A 89 -10.90 -8.04 10.23
N ALA A 90 -10.20 -6.93 10.02
CA ALA A 90 -9.99 -5.92 11.06
C ALA A 90 -11.31 -5.28 11.52
N ARG A 91 -12.20 -4.90 10.58
CA ARG A 91 -13.53 -4.37 10.90
C ARG A 91 -14.37 -5.35 11.71
N ARG A 92 -14.30 -6.64 11.41
CA ARG A 92 -15.01 -7.68 12.16
C ARG A 92 -14.52 -7.75 13.60
N LYS A 93 -13.20 -7.76 13.83
CA LYS A 93 -12.64 -7.73 15.18
C LYS A 93 -13.10 -6.51 15.96
N LEU A 94 -13.02 -5.32 15.35
CA LEU A 94 -13.47 -4.09 15.99
C LEU A 94 -14.97 -4.12 16.33
N GLN A 95 -15.79 -4.74 15.48
CA GLN A 95 -17.21 -4.90 15.73
C GLN A 95 -17.49 -5.87 16.89
N GLU A 96 -16.68 -6.94 17.01
CA GLU A 96 -16.75 -7.89 18.13
C GLU A 96 -16.34 -7.21 19.45
N GLU A 97 -15.22 -6.47 19.47
CA GLU A 97 -14.76 -5.67 20.62
C GLU A 97 -15.78 -4.62 21.04
N LYS A 98 -16.36 -3.89 20.08
CA LYS A 98 -17.46 -2.95 20.32
C LYS A 98 -18.66 -3.63 20.97
N GLY A 99 -18.99 -4.86 20.53
CA GLY A 99 -20.05 -5.66 21.13
C GLY A 99 -19.77 -6.01 22.59
N GLN A 100 -18.53 -6.40 22.91
CA GLN A 100 -18.10 -6.70 24.27
C GLN A 100 -18.18 -5.47 25.17
N LEU A 101 -17.68 -4.31 24.71
CA LEU A 101 -17.76 -3.06 25.45
C LEU A 101 -19.20 -2.63 25.74
N TYR A 102 -20.14 -2.82 24.80
CA TYR A 102 -21.54 -2.53 25.08
C TYR A 102 -22.15 -3.47 26.13
N ALA A 103 -21.78 -4.75 26.11
CA ALA A 103 -22.25 -5.70 27.13
C ALA A 103 -21.71 -5.32 28.52
N GLU A 104 -20.42 -4.97 28.61
CA GLU A 104 -19.79 -4.51 29.85
C GLU A 104 -20.43 -3.20 30.35
N LEU A 105 -20.71 -2.26 29.46
CA LEU A 105 -21.38 -1.01 29.80
C LEU A 105 -22.81 -1.24 30.31
N GLN A 106 -23.53 -2.23 29.77
CA GLN A 106 -24.84 -2.62 30.29
C GLN A 106 -24.73 -3.22 31.70
N VAL A 107 -23.82 -4.17 31.91
CA VAL A 107 -23.58 -4.75 33.24
C VAL A 107 -23.22 -3.67 34.27
N THR A 108 -22.36 -2.72 33.87
CA THR A 108 -21.96 -1.60 34.73
C THR A 108 -23.13 -0.69 35.05
N ARG A 109 -24.00 -0.40 34.07
CA ARG A 109 -25.24 0.35 34.29
C ARG A 109 -26.17 -0.37 35.25
N ASP A 110 -26.38 -1.67 35.09
CA ASP A 110 -27.22 -2.46 36.00
C ASP A 110 -26.64 -2.47 37.43
N LYS A 111 -25.31 -2.54 37.57
CA LYS A 111 -24.63 -2.40 38.86
C LYS A 111 -24.88 -1.00 39.47
N TYR A 112 -24.77 0.06 38.68
CA TYR A 112 -25.05 1.42 39.12
C TYR A 112 -26.51 1.59 39.58
N ASP A 113 -27.48 1.09 38.82
CA ASP A 113 -28.90 1.18 39.16
C ASP A 113 -29.19 0.42 40.46
N LYS A 114 -28.61 -0.77 40.66
CA LYS A 114 -28.70 -1.49 41.94
C LYS A 114 -28.12 -0.66 43.07
N LEU A 115 -26.92 -0.12 42.91
CA LEU A 115 -26.27 0.71 43.94
C LEU A 115 -27.15 1.93 44.29
N GLN A 116 -27.74 2.58 43.29
CA GLN A 116 -28.68 3.68 43.51
C GLN A 116 -29.90 3.23 44.32
N THR A 117 -30.55 2.11 43.97
CA THR A 117 -31.70 1.61 44.73
C THR A 117 -31.33 1.24 46.18
N THR A 118 -30.12 0.73 46.42
CA THR A 118 -29.65 0.47 47.78
C THR A 118 -29.41 1.77 48.55
N ALA A 119 -28.85 2.81 47.92
CA ALA A 119 -28.66 4.12 48.52
C ALA A 119 -30.00 4.76 48.93
N GLU A 120 -31.02 4.70 48.07
CA GLU A 120 -32.37 5.17 48.37
C GLU A 120 -33.01 4.41 49.55
N SER A 121 -32.73 3.09 49.66
CA SER A 121 -33.17 2.30 50.81
C SER A 121 -32.46 2.73 52.10
N TYR A 122 -31.19 3.08 52.04
CA TYR A 122 -30.44 3.57 53.20
C TYR A 122 -30.95 4.93 53.65
N GLU A 123 -31.23 5.85 52.73
CA GLU A 123 -31.81 7.16 53.02
C GLU A 123 -33.13 7.03 53.79
N LYS A 124 -34.06 6.19 53.31
CA LYS A 124 -35.32 5.90 54.02
C LYS A 124 -35.11 5.32 55.42
N THR A 125 -34.09 4.48 55.59
CA THR A 125 -33.76 3.91 56.90
C THR A 125 -33.24 4.97 57.86
N ILE A 126 -32.42 5.90 57.36
CA ILE A 126 -31.90 7.04 58.13
C ILE A 126 -33.05 7.96 58.57
N ASP A 127 -34.00 8.24 57.69
CA ASP A 127 -35.17 9.06 58.00
C ASP A 127 -36.04 8.43 59.10
N ASP A 128 -36.39 7.15 58.97
CA ASP A 128 -37.16 6.42 60.01
C ASP A 128 -36.43 6.39 61.37
N LEU A 129 -35.10 6.19 61.35
CA LEU A 129 -34.28 6.28 62.54
C LEU A 129 -34.32 7.67 63.18
N ASN A 130 -34.25 8.72 62.38
CA ASN A 130 -34.28 10.10 62.86
C ASN A 130 -35.63 10.43 63.51
N ASP A 131 -36.74 9.99 62.90
CA ASP A 131 -38.09 10.12 63.45
C ASP A 131 -38.26 9.38 64.78
N GLN A 132 -37.71 8.15 64.89
CA GLN A 132 -37.71 7.40 66.14
C GLN A 132 -36.92 8.11 67.24
N VAL A 133 -35.75 8.68 66.92
CA VAL A 133 -34.94 9.46 67.87
C VAL A 133 -35.69 10.72 68.32
N LEU A 134 -36.38 11.41 67.41
CA LEU A 134 -37.25 12.55 67.72
C LEU A 134 -38.37 12.14 68.69
N GLY A 135 -39.05 11.02 68.43
CA GLY A 135 -40.11 10.50 69.30
C GLY A 135 -39.62 10.10 70.69
N LEU A 136 -38.46 9.45 70.78
CA LEU A 136 -37.83 9.11 72.06
C LEU A 136 -37.40 10.36 72.84
N LYS A 137 -36.81 11.36 72.16
CA LYS A 137 -36.46 12.64 72.79
C LYS A 137 -37.69 13.39 73.30
N ALA A 138 -38.80 13.39 72.56
CA ALA A 138 -40.06 13.99 72.98
C ALA A 138 -40.59 13.32 74.27
N ARG A 139 -40.66 11.98 74.29
CA ARG A 139 -41.09 11.23 75.50
C ARG A 139 -40.17 11.43 76.70
N THR A 140 -38.85 11.56 76.46
CA THR A 140 -37.89 11.83 77.53
C THR A 140 -38.09 13.22 78.13
N ARG A 141 -38.56 14.19 77.32
CA ARG A 141 -38.83 15.57 77.72
C ARG A 141 -40.16 15.75 78.45
N GLU A 142 -41.12 14.85 78.22
CA GLU A 142 -42.43 14.81 78.89
C GLU A 142 -42.43 14.01 80.21
N ARG A 143 -41.28 13.46 80.62
CA ARG A 143 -41.14 12.70 81.87
C ARG A 143 -41.36 13.61 83.09
N PRO A 144 -42.42 13.41 83.92
CA PRO A 144 -42.63 14.23 85.11
C PRO A 144 -41.60 13.88 86.19
N GLU A 145 -41.01 14.89 86.83
CA GLU A 145 -40.19 14.70 88.04
C GLU A 145 -41.10 14.26 89.20
N TYR A 146 -40.98 13.00 89.63
CA TYR A 146 -41.66 12.51 90.84
C TYR A 146 -40.68 12.41 92.02
N PRO A 147 -41.06 12.85 93.23
CA PRO A 147 -40.21 12.80 94.43
C PRO A 147 -40.03 11.38 94.95
N GLU A 148 -38.87 11.14 95.56
CA GLU A 148 -38.44 9.88 96.17
C GLU A 148 -39.47 9.32 97.18
N GLN A 149 -39.64 7.98 97.16
CA GLN A 149 -40.26 7.09 98.16
C GLN A 149 -41.68 6.55 97.86
N SER A 150 -41.77 5.43 97.14
CA SER A 150 -42.77 4.37 97.35
C SER A 150 -42.41 3.07 96.62
N PRO A 151 -42.87 1.89 97.09
CA PRO A 151 -42.41 0.58 96.63
C PRO A 151 -42.88 0.32 95.19
N ALA A 152 -42.11 -0.49 94.46
CA ALA A 152 -42.28 -0.75 93.03
C ALA A 152 -43.75 -1.04 92.63
N ASP A 153 -44.41 -0.02 92.08
CA ASP A 153 -45.77 -0.09 91.56
C ASP A 153 -45.78 -0.86 90.24
N GLU A 154 -46.92 -1.45 89.87
CA GLU A 154 -47.14 -2.23 88.64
C GLU A 154 -46.67 -1.48 87.37
N SER A 155 -46.77 -0.14 87.39
CA SER A 155 -46.28 0.76 86.32
C SER A 155 -44.75 0.78 86.16
N SER A 156 -44.00 0.57 87.24
CA SER A 156 -42.53 0.51 87.22
C SER A 156 -42.03 -0.84 86.68
N ILE A 157 -42.78 -1.91 86.92
CA ILE A 157 -42.54 -3.25 86.35
C ILE A 157 -42.87 -3.25 84.85
N GLU A 158 -43.96 -2.59 84.45
CA GLU A 158 -44.34 -2.44 83.04
C GLU A 158 -43.34 -1.56 82.27
N LEU A 159 -42.83 -0.49 82.89
CA LEU A 159 -41.77 0.35 82.33
C LEU A 159 -40.45 -0.43 82.16
N LEU A 160 -40.08 -1.24 83.15
CA LEU A 160 -38.90 -2.12 83.07
C LEU A 160 -39.07 -3.18 81.97
N SER A 161 -40.26 -3.77 81.84
CA SER A 161 -40.58 -4.73 80.77
C SER A 161 -40.50 -4.09 79.37
N GLN A 162 -41.07 -2.90 79.18
CA GLN A 162 -40.95 -2.15 77.93
C GLN A 162 -39.51 -1.76 77.63
N MET A 163 -38.75 -1.32 78.63
CA MET A 163 -37.36 -0.95 78.46
C MET A 163 -36.52 -2.17 78.08
N GLN A 164 -36.76 -3.32 78.70
CA GLN A 164 -36.12 -4.59 78.36
C GLN A 164 -36.49 -5.07 76.95
N SER A 165 -37.75 -4.92 76.54
CA SER A 165 -38.16 -5.18 75.15
C SER A 165 -37.48 -4.24 74.15
N SER A 166 -37.36 -2.95 74.48
CA SER A 166 -36.67 -1.97 73.64
C SER A 166 -35.17 -2.24 73.53
N PHE A 167 -34.56 -2.72 74.61
CA PHE A 167 -33.16 -3.09 74.67
C PHE A 167 -32.89 -4.36 73.85
N ASN A 168 -33.77 -5.36 73.95
CA ASN A 168 -33.71 -6.56 73.13
C ASN A 168 -33.91 -6.23 71.65
N ALA A 169 -34.84 -5.32 71.31
CA ALA A 169 -35.00 -4.83 69.94
C ALA A 169 -33.75 -4.08 69.44
N ALA A 170 -33.09 -3.29 70.30
CA ALA A 170 -31.84 -2.62 69.98
C ALA A 170 -30.70 -3.63 69.75
N LEU A 171 -30.61 -4.70 70.54
CA LEU A 171 -29.64 -5.79 70.37
C LEU A 171 -29.84 -6.52 69.03
N THR A 172 -31.08 -6.87 68.66
CA THR A 172 -31.36 -7.49 67.36
C THR A 172 -31.07 -6.54 66.20
N ARG A 173 -31.29 -5.23 66.38
CA ARG A 173 -30.92 -4.22 65.39
C ARG A 173 -29.40 -4.12 65.25
N LEU A 174 -28.66 -4.17 66.36
CA LEU A 174 -27.21 -4.10 66.37
C LEU A 174 -26.59 -5.33 65.68
N SER A 175 -27.11 -6.53 65.95
CA SER A 175 -26.68 -7.74 65.22
C SER A 175 -26.99 -7.67 63.72
N SER A 176 -28.14 -7.08 63.34
CA SER A 176 -28.47 -6.89 61.92
C SER A 176 -27.60 -5.82 61.24
N LEU A 177 -27.13 -4.82 62.00
CA LEU A 177 -26.19 -3.82 61.50
C LEU A 177 -24.79 -4.40 61.35
N GLU A 178 -24.35 -5.23 62.29
CA GLU A 178 -23.07 -5.95 62.18
C GLU A 178 -23.07 -6.90 60.98
N GLU A 179 -24.16 -7.63 60.74
CA GLU A 179 -24.30 -8.49 59.56
C GLU A 179 -24.25 -7.69 58.26
N LYS A 180 -24.95 -6.55 58.21
CA LYS A 180 -24.93 -5.64 57.05
C LYS A 180 -23.56 -5.00 56.84
N LEU A 181 -22.86 -4.63 57.92
CA LEU A 181 -21.51 -4.07 57.85
C LEU A 181 -20.55 -5.12 57.27
N GLY A 182 -20.66 -6.38 57.70
CA GLY A 182 -19.88 -7.48 57.13
C GLY A 182 -20.18 -7.73 55.65
N GLN A 183 -21.44 -7.60 55.22
CA GLN A 183 -21.81 -7.65 53.80
C GLN A 183 -21.17 -6.50 53.01
N ILE A 184 -21.22 -5.28 53.54
CA ILE A 184 -20.62 -4.08 52.91
C ILE A 184 -19.10 -4.20 52.81
N GLU A 185 -18.44 -4.76 53.84
CA GLU A 185 -16.99 -4.99 53.81
C GLU A 185 -16.62 -6.03 52.75
N ALA A 186 -17.37 -7.13 52.67
CA ALA A 186 -17.17 -8.16 51.64
C ALA A 186 -17.40 -7.63 50.22
N GLU A 187 -18.46 -6.85 50.00
CA GLU A 187 -18.78 -6.27 48.70
C GLU A 187 -17.75 -5.20 48.28
N ASN A 188 -17.22 -4.42 49.23
CA ASN A 188 -16.12 -3.49 48.96
C ASN A 188 -14.81 -4.22 48.61
N ASP A 189 -14.53 -5.33 49.28
CA ASP A 189 -13.34 -6.12 48.98
C ASP A 189 -13.45 -6.80 47.62
N GLU A 190 -14.64 -7.28 47.24
CA GLU A 190 -14.93 -7.83 45.92
C GLU A 190 -14.80 -6.76 44.82
N LEU A 191 -15.38 -5.57 45.02
CA LEU A 191 -15.23 -4.43 44.10
C LEU A 191 -13.78 -3.97 43.96
N ARG A 192 -12.99 -4.00 45.05
CA ARG A 192 -11.55 -3.69 45.01
C ARG A 192 -10.78 -4.73 44.22
N GLN A 193 -11.17 -6.00 44.30
CA GLN A 193 -10.57 -7.06 43.52
C GLN A 193 -10.92 -6.90 42.03
N GLU A 194 -12.19 -6.70 41.68
CA GLU A 194 -12.61 -6.44 40.30
C GLU A 194 -11.93 -5.18 39.73
N LEU A 195 -11.77 -4.12 40.52
CA LEU A 195 -11.11 -2.88 40.07
C LEU A 195 -9.61 -3.07 39.86
N ASN A 196 -8.95 -3.94 40.65
CA ASN A 196 -7.58 -4.35 40.39
C ASN A 196 -7.48 -5.23 39.13
N GLU A 197 -8.41 -6.16 38.91
CA GLU A 197 -8.45 -7.00 37.70
C GLU A 197 -8.69 -6.17 36.42
N ILE A 198 -9.56 -5.17 36.49
CA ILE A 198 -9.76 -4.20 35.40
C ILE A 198 -8.53 -3.33 35.22
N ARG A 199 -7.88 -2.84 36.30
CA ARG A 199 -6.63 -2.07 36.21
C ARG A 199 -5.49 -2.88 35.57
N ASP A 200 -5.40 -4.15 35.89
CA ASP A 200 -4.37 -5.04 35.36
C ASP A 200 -4.71 -5.46 33.90
N SER A 201 -5.99 -5.52 33.54
CA SER A 201 -6.46 -5.69 32.14
C SER A 201 -6.36 -4.41 31.30
N THR A 202 -6.26 -3.24 31.94
CA THR A 202 -6.13 -1.92 31.31
C THR A 202 -4.71 -1.34 31.42
N GLN A 203 -3.72 -2.13 31.86
CA GLN A 203 -2.33 -1.76 31.68
C GLN A 203 -2.00 -1.74 30.19
N PRO A 204 -1.65 -0.57 29.62
CA PRO A 204 -1.40 -0.45 28.21
C PRO A 204 -0.12 -1.20 27.85
N LEU A 205 -0.20 -2.07 26.84
CA LEU A 205 0.90 -2.19 25.89
C LEU A 205 1.20 -0.76 25.41
N ASN A 206 2.37 -0.25 25.78
CA ASN A 206 2.87 1.03 25.31
C ASN A 206 2.68 1.13 23.79
N ALA A 207 1.81 2.04 23.38
CA ALA A 207 1.81 2.66 22.07
C ALA A 207 1.20 4.06 22.27
N ASP A 208 2.09 5.04 22.36
CA ASP A 208 1.79 6.46 22.44
C ASP A 208 0.95 6.95 21.24
N GLY A 209 -0.04 7.80 21.54
CA GLY A 209 -0.41 8.92 20.66
C GLY A 209 -1.66 8.77 19.79
N PRO A 210 -2.43 9.86 19.55
CA PRO A 210 -3.89 9.80 19.44
C PRO A 210 -4.42 9.52 18.03
N ILE A 211 -5.42 8.64 17.95
CA ILE A 211 -6.30 8.50 16.78
C ILE A 211 -7.42 9.55 16.90
N VAL A 212 -7.30 10.64 16.14
CA VAL A 212 -8.41 11.55 15.84
C VAL A 212 -9.00 11.10 14.51
N ILE A 213 -10.23 10.58 14.54
CA ILE A 213 -11.04 10.37 13.32
C ILE A 213 -12.23 11.31 13.44
N GLU A 214 -12.19 12.39 12.65
CA GLU A 214 -13.35 13.24 12.44
C GLU A 214 -13.53 13.44 10.93
N GLY A 215 -14.70 13.02 10.43
CA GLY A 215 -15.27 13.47 9.16
C GLY A 215 -14.70 12.88 7.86
N LEU A 216 -15.14 11.68 7.47
CA LEU A 216 -15.17 11.32 6.04
C LEU A 216 -16.61 11.14 5.60
N ALA A 217 -17.18 12.27 5.18
CA ALA A 217 -18.31 12.30 4.29
C ALA A 217 -17.93 11.60 2.98
N ARG A 218 -18.79 10.67 2.60
CA ARG A 218 -18.89 9.99 1.33
C ARG A 218 -18.85 11.02 0.19
N SER A 219 -17.84 10.95 -0.67
CA SER A 219 -17.94 11.45 -2.05
C SER A 219 -17.64 10.32 -3.02
N GLU A 220 -18.48 10.31 -4.03
CA GLU A 220 -18.77 9.30 -5.01
C GLU A 220 -17.83 9.51 -6.23
N SER A 221 -17.47 8.39 -6.88
CA SER A 221 -16.80 8.26 -8.19
C SER A 221 -15.53 9.08 -8.45
N ALA A 222 -14.37 8.40 -8.47
CA ALA A 222 -13.20 8.84 -9.23
C ALA A 222 -13.28 8.23 -10.66
N PRO A 223 -13.24 9.04 -11.73
CA PRO A 223 -13.15 8.56 -13.10
C PRO A 223 -11.70 8.23 -13.50
N GLU A 224 -11.55 7.26 -14.40
CA GLU A 224 -10.32 6.99 -15.18
C GLU A 224 -9.89 8.23 -16.00
N PRO A 225 -8.61 8.33 -16.38
CA PRO A 225 -7.94 9.60 -16.65
C PRO A 225 -7.96 9.98 -18.13
N GLU A 226 -8.92 10.80 -18.56
CA GLU A 226 -8.79 11.70 -19.71
C GLU A 226 -9.78 12.87 -19.55
N ALA A 227 -9.35 13.98 -18.94
CA ALA A 227 -10.11 15.23 -18.99
C ALA A 227 -9.17 16.43 -18.77
N ASP A 228 -9.41 17.50 -19.53
CA ASP A 228 -8.80 18.82 -19.33
C ASP A 228 -8.77 19.22 -17.84
N PRO A 229 -7.72 19.93 -17.38
CA PRO A 229 -7.60 20.33 -15.99
C PRO A 229 -8.83 21.15 -15.58
N THR A 230 -9.39 20.84 -14.40
CA THR A 230 -10.50 21.61 -13.85
C THR A 230 -10.08 23.09 -13.69
N PRO A 231 -11.03 24.05 -13.75
CA PRO A 231 -10.72 25.47 -13.54
C PRO A 231 -9.97 25.74 -12.23
N ASP A 232 -10.21 24.91 -11.21
CA ASP A 232 -9.59 24.99 -9.90
C ASP A 232 -8.12 24.52 -9.91
N ALA A 233 -7.82 23.41 -10.59
CA ALA A 233 -6.44 22.93 -10.79
C ALA A 233 -5.61 23.92 -11.62
N THR A 234 -6.23 24.58 -12.60
CA THR A 234 -5.56 25.61 -13.42
C THR A 234 -5.21 26.85 -12.59
N ALA A 235 -6.12 27.30 -11.73
CA ALA A 235 -5.87 28.41 -10.81
C ALA A 235 -4.77 28.07 -9.79
N ALA A 236 -4.81 26.85 -9.23
CA ALA A 236 -3.81 26.38 -8.28
C ALA A 236 -2.41 26.28 -8.92
N ARG A 237 -2.31 25.78 -10.16
CA ARG A 237 -1.05 25.77 -10.92
C ARG A 237 -0.48 27.16 -11.12
N ALA A 238 -1.32 28.15 -11.45
CA ALA A 238 -0.87 29.54 -11.60
C ALA A 238 -0.37 30.12 -10.27
N TYR A 239 -1.04 29.81 -9.16
CA TYR A 239 -0.60 30.22 -7.82
C TYR A 239 0.77 29.63 -7.46
N VAL A 240 0.95 28.31 -7.67
CA VAL A 240 2.24 27.64 -7.42
C VAL A 240 3.34 28.28 -8.27
N GLN A 241 3.09 28.55 -9.55
CA GLN A 241 4.08 29.19 -10.42
C GLN A 241 4.46 30.61 -10.00
N GLU A 242 3.52 31.42 -9.50
CA GLU A 242 3.80 32.77 -8.99
C GLU A 242 4.64 32.74 -7.70
N ALA A 243 4.47 31.69 -6.89
CA ALA A 243 5.22 31.50 -5.65
C ALA A 243 6.70 31.15 -5.89
N LEU A 244 7.04 30.52 -7.02
CA LEU A 244 8.41 30.10 -7.35
C LEU A 244 9.34 31.32 -7.51
N GLY A 245 10.39 31.36 -6.70
CA GLY A 245 11.36 32.47 -6.67
C GLY A 245 10.92 33.68 -5.86
N ASN A 246 9.73 33.66 -5.27
CA ASN A 246 9.21 34.74 -4.44
C ASN A 246 9.00 34.29 -2.99
N THR A 247 8.15 33.28 -2.79
CA THR A 247 7.92 32.65 -1.47
C THR A 247 8.58 31.29 -1.36
N LEU A 248 8.69 30.55 -2.48
CA LEU A 248 9.49 29.33 -2.58
C LEU A 248 10.87 29.64 -3.19
N PRO A 249 11.93 28.89 -2.82
CA PRO A 249 13.22 28.97 -3.50
C PRO A 249 13.09 28.79 -5.02
N ALA A 250 13.86 29.58 -5.77
CA ALA A 250 13.98 29.40 -7.21
C ALA A 250 14.85 28.17 -7.49
N ALA A 251 14.37 27.26 -8.32
CA ALA A 251 15.13 26.12 -8.82
C ALA A 251 14.73 25.79 -10.26
N SER A 252 15.67 25.21 -11.00
CA SER A 252 15.48 24.78 -12.38
C SER A 252 15.45 23.25 -12.50
N ALA A 253 14.99 22.74 -13.65
CA ALA A 253 14.98 21.31 -13.93
C ALA A 253 16.38 20.67 -13.92
N GLU A 254 17.45 21.45 -14.10
CA GLU A 254 18.84 20.99 -14.03
C GLU A 254 19.30 20.73 -12.59
N GLU A 255 18.63 21.33 -11.61
CA GLU A 255 18.93 21.22 -10.19
C GLU A 255 18.01 20.22 -9.48
N LYS A 256 17.27 19.41 -10.25
CA LYS A 256 16.25 18.49 -9.75
C LYS A 256 16.85 17.46 -8.80
N ASP A 257 16.26 17.35 -7.62
CA ASP A 257 16.53 16.31 -6.64
C ASP A 257 15.72 15.04 -6.94
N ASP A 258 16.14 13.90 -6.38
CA ASP A 258 15.33 12.67 -6.39
C ASP A 258 14.21 12.78 -5.34
N LEU A 259 13.08 13.37 -5.71
CA LEU A 259 11.96 13.57 -4.79
C LEU A 259 11.33 12.24 -4.34
N LYS A 260 11.60 11.14 -5.04
CA LYS A 260 11.10 9.79 -4.65
C LYS A 260 11.75 9.29 -3.35
N LEU A 261 12.81 9.94 -2.86
CA LEU A 261 13.35 9.68 -1.51
C LEU A 261 12.41 10.13 -0.39
N ILE A 262 11.41 10.97 -0.68
CA ILE A 262 10.36 11.36 0.27
C ILE A 262 9.25 10.29 0.24
N HIS A 263 8.99 9.69 1.39
CA HIS A 263 7.92 8.70 1.53
C HIS A 263 6.56 9.29 1.10
N GLY A 264 5.90 8.62 0.15
CA GLY A 264 4.63 9.05 -0.44
C GLY A 264 4.75 9.72 -1.81
N ILE A 265 5.97 10.06 -2.24
CA ILE A 265 6.25 10.56 -3.60
C ILE A 265 6.77 9.41 -4.46
N GLY A 266 5.92 8.93 -5.39
CA GLY A 266 6.32 7.97 -6.43
C GLY A 266 6.74 8.67 -7.73
N PRO A 267 7.25 7.93 -8.74
CA PRO A 267 7.67 8.51 -10.03
C PRO A 267 6.59 9.38 -10.70
N PHE A 268 5.32 8.97 -10.60
CA PHE A 268 4.20 9.74 -11.13
C PHE A 268 4.01 11.09 -10.40
N ILE A 269 4.04 11.07 -9.07
CA ILE A 269 3.88 12.28 -8.25
C ILE A 269 5.07 13.22 -8.44
N GLU A 270 6.29 12.68 -8.50
CA GLU A 270 7.48 13.45 -8.84
C GLU A 270 7.31 14.12 -10.21
N SER A 271 6.84 13.40 -11.25
CA SER A 271 6.56 13.99 -12.56
C SER A 271 5.58 15.16 -12.47
N GLN A 272 4.47 14.98 -11.75
CA GLN A 272 3.46 16.02 -11.58
C GLN A 272 3.99 17.25 -10.81
N LEU A 273 4.84 17.05 -9.80
CA LEU A 273 5.51 18.15 -9.09
C LEU A 273 6.45 18.93 -10.00
N ASN A 274 7.24 18.23 -10.83
CA ASN A 274 8.14 18.87 -11.80
C ASN A 274 7.36 19.67 -12.85
N GLU A 275 6.22 19.15 -13.33
CA GLU A 275 5.34 19.86 -14.28
C GLU A 275 4.86 21.22 -13.74
N VAL A 276 4.67 21.34 -12.42
CA VAL A 276 4.29 22.60 -11.77
C VAL A 276 5.49 23.43 -11.27
N GLY A 277 6.72 22.98 -11.53
CA GLY A 277 7.96 23.71 -11.24
C GLY A 277 8.59 23.43 -9.87
N ILE A 278 8.18 22.36 -9.20
CA ILE A 278 8.77 21.89 -7.94
C ILE A 278 9.74 20.75 -8.26
N TYR A 279 11.03 21.01 -8.06
CA TYR A 279 12.15 20.15 -8.45
C TYR A 279 13.02 19.71 -7.27
N THR A 280 13.05 20.47 -6.16
CA THR A 280 14.07 20.29 -5.12
C THR A 280 13.48 20.07 -3.73
N TYR A 281 14.29 19.46 -2.84
CA TYR A 281 13.95 19.29 -1.44
C TYR A 281 13.76 20.64 -0.74
N GLU A 282 14.55 21.66 -1.09
CA GLU A 282 14.43 22.98 -0.47
C GLU A 282 13.07 23.63 -0.77
N GLN A 283 12.51 23.39 -1.96
CA GLN A 283 11.19 23.90 -2.31
C GLN A 283 10.08 23.24 -1.48
N ILE A 284 10.10 21.90 -1.35
CA ILE A 284 9.10 21.17 -0.56
C ILE A 284 9.24 21.49 0.93
N ALA A 285 10.47 21.66 1.43
CA ALA A 285 10.75 22.05 2.81
C ALA A 285 10.20 23.44 3.18
N ALA A 286 9.97 24.30 2.18
CA ALA A 286 9.45 25.65 2.36
C ALA A 286 7.92 25.73 2.28
N PHE A 287 7.21 24.62 2.11
CA PHE A 287 5.75 24.64 2.04
C PHE A 287 5.10 25.04 3.36
N ASP A 288 4.22 26.03 3.30
CA ASP A 288 3.26 26.33 4.35
C ASP A 288 1.92 25.65 4.07
N HIS A 289 0.97 25.75 5.02
CA HIS A 289 -0.34 25.12 4.89
C HIS A 289 -1.09 25.54 3.62
N VAL A 290 -0.92 26.80 3.18
CA VAL A 290 -1.57 27.31 1.96
C VAL A 290 -0.93 26.66 0.73
N MET A 291 0.40 26.60 0.68
CA MET A 291 1.13 25.97 -0.41
C MET A 291 0.78 24.48 -0.53
N ILE A 292 0.63 23.77 0.58
CA ILE A 292 0.25 22.35 0.57
C ILE A 292 -1.11 22.14 -0.11
N GLU A 293 -2.12 22.96 0.22
CA GLU A 293 -3.44 22.88 -0.41
C GLU A 293 -3.37 23.21 -1.92
N GLN A 294 -2.61 24.23 -2.29
CA GLN A 294 -2.46 24.66 -3.67
C GLN A 294 -1.71 23.62 -4.51
N VAL A 295 -0.61 23.06 -3.99
CA VAL A 295 0.13 21.97 -4.66
C VAL A 295 -0.76 20.74 -4.79
N THR A 296 -1.44 20.31 -3.71
CA THR A 296 -2.38 19.18 -3.74
C THR A 296 -3.40 19.32 -4.87
N THR A 297 -3.98 20.51 -5.01
CA THR A 297 -4.98 20.81 -6.05
C THR A 297 -4.33 20.86 -7.44
N ALA A 298 -3.16 21.47 -7.57
CA ALA A 298 -2.43 21.65 -8.82
C ALA A 298 -1.98 20.31 -9.45
N ILE A 299 -1.59 19.34 -8.62
CA ILE A 299 -1.19 17.99 -9.05
C ILE A 299 -2.31 16.95 -8.94
N ALA A 300 -3.56 17.40 -8.69
CA ALA A 300 -4.74 16.53 -8.51
C ALA A 300 -4.50 15.38 -7.51
N PHE A 301 -3.77 15.65 -6.43
CA PHE A 301 -3.40 14.68 -5.41
C PHE A 301 -4.46 14.61 -4.31
N PHE A 302 -4.45 13.52 -3.53
CA PHE A 302 -5.40 13.33 -2.45
C PHE A 302 -5.13 14.33 -1.32
N PRO A 303 -6.13 15.13 -0.91
CA PRO A 303 -5.99 16.08 0.20
C PRO A 303 -5.55 15.41 1.50
N GLY A 304 -4.68 16.09 2.26
CA GLY A 304 -4.17 15.65 3.56
C GLY A 304 -3.01 14.65 3.49
N ARG A 305 -2.61 14.19 2.31
CA ARG A 305 -1.53 13.18 2.16
C ARG A 305 -0.14 13.77 2.34
N ILE A 306 0.09 15.00 1.91
CA ILE A 306 1.39 15.68 2.03
C ILE A 306 1.75 15.86 3.51
N GLU A 307 0.75 16.17 4.33
CA GLU A 307 0.86 16.34 5.78
C GLU A 307 0.96 15.00 6.49
N ARG A 308 0.07 14.05 6.17
CA ARG A 308 0.06 12.72 6.79
C ARG A 308 1.35 11.95 6.55
N ASP A 309 1.91 12.09 5.35
CA ASP A 309 3.14 11.41 4.96
C ASP A 309 4.39 12.31 5.27
N ASP A 310 4.26 13.43 6.01
CA ASP A 310 5.36 14.33 6.44
C ASP A 310 6.32 14.75 5.30
N TRP A 311 5.81 15.22 4.17
CA TRP A 311 6.67 15.59 3.05
C TRP A 311 7.60 16.75 3.39
N VAL A 312 7.07 17.79 4.05
CA VAL A 312 7.83 19.00 4.40
C VAL A 312 8.97 18.66 5.37
N GLY A 313 8.71 17.86 6.41
CA GLY A 313 9.72 17.44 7.36
C GLY A 313 10.78 16.53 6.75
N GLN A 314 10.39 15.60 5.87
CA GLN A 314 11.32 14.74 5.15
C GLN A 314 12.20 15.54 4.18
N ALA A 315 11.60 16.45 3.41
CA ALA A 315 12.31 17.32 2.50
C ALA A 315 13.30 18.22 3.24
N ALA A 316 12.94 18.76 4.40
CA ALA A 316 13.86 19.55 5.23
C ALA A 316 15.07 18.73 5.69
N ARG A 317 14.88 17.46 6.08
CA ARG A 317 15.98 16.55 6.43
C ARG A 317 16.86 16.25 5.23
N LEU A 318 16.27 15.98 4.07
CA LEU A 318 17.00 15.69 2.84
C LEU A 318 17.77 16.94 2.35
N ALA A 319 17.18 18.13 2.40
CA ALA A 319 17.87 19.38 2.10
C ALA A 319 19.09 19.60 3.01
N ALA A 320 18.96 19.34 4.32
CA ALA A 320 20.09 19.42 5.24
C ALA A 320 21.20 18.39 4.93
N ILE A 321 20.83 17.14 4.61
CA ILE A 321 21.79 16.12 4.19
C ILE A 321 22.47 16.52 2.87
N LYS A 322 21.76 17.17 1.95
CA LYS A 322 22.30 17.64 0.66
C LYS A 322 23.38 18.68 0.86
N GLU A 323 23.19 19.59 1.81
CA GLU A 323 24.14 20.65 2.14
C GLU A 323 25.37 20.10 2.89
N GLU A 324 25.17 19.20 3.87
CA GLU A 324 26.24 18.67 4.71
C GLU A 324 27.01 17.51 4.07
N GLN A 325 26.32 16.62 3.36
CA GLN A 325 26.83 15.35 2.81
C GLN A 325 26.12 14.99 1.49
N PRO A 326 26.37 15.74 0.38
CA PRO A 326 25.70 15.50 -0.90
C PRO A 326 25.91 14.09 -1.46
N GLU A 327 27.04 13.44 -1.11
CA GLU A 327 27.34 12.06 -1.46
C GLU A 327 26.37 11.04 -0.83
N ALA A 328 25.73 11.37 0.30
CA ALA A 328 24.77 10.50 0.98
C ALA A 328 23.38 10.48 0.30
N LEU A 329 23.10 11.47 -0.56
CA LEU A 329 21.87 11.58 -1.35
C LEU A 329 22.03 11.19 -2.81
N GLN A 330 23.28 10.95 -3.24
CA GLN A 330 23.50 10.10 -4.40
C GLN A 330 22.70 8.83 -4.16
N PRO A 331 22.02 8.25 -5.17
CA PRO A 331 21.41 6.96 -5.03
C PRO A 331 22.43 6.03 -4.36
N SER A 332 22.22 5.69 -3.09
CA SER A 332 22.84 4.52 -2.51
C SER A 332 22.13 3.41 -3.25
N ALA A 333 22.64 3.10 -4.43
CA ALA A 333 22.13 2.00 -5.18
C ALA A 333 22.31 0.82 -4.23
N VAL A 334 21.16 0.30 -3.78
CA VAL A 334 21.08 -0.88 -2.95
C VAL A 334 21.55 -1.99 -3.87
N TYR A 335 22.87 -2.10 -3.96
CA TYR A 335 23.49 -3.09 -4.78
C TYR A 335 23.25 -4.42 -4.07
N PRO A 336 22.72 -5.42 -4.78
CA PRO A 336 22.77 -6.78 -4.30
C PRO A 336 24.22 -7.04 -3.85
N ASN A 337 24.42 -7.37 -2.58
CA ASN A 337 25.74 -7.72 -2.04
C ASN A 337 25.92 -9.24 -1.97
N ASN A 338 24.92 -9.99 -2.41
CA ASN A 338 24.91 -11.44 -2.44
C ASN A 338 25.23 -11.92 -3.86
N PRO A 339 26.50 -12.28 -4.16
CA PRO A 339 26.90 -12.75 -5.49
C PRO A 339 26.24 -14.07 -5.89
N GLU A 340 25.54 -14.74 -4.96
CA GLU A 340 24.79 -15.96 -5.22
C GLU A 340 23.34 -15.72 -5.65
N ASP A 341 22.84 -14.49 -5.59
CA ASP A 341 21.47 -14.17 -5.98
C ASP A 341 21.37 -13.97 -7.49
N LEU A 342 21.14 -15.06 -8.24
CA LEU A 342 21.08 -15.00 -9.71
C LEU A 342 19.82 -14.31 -10.23
N LYS A 343 18.84 -14.02 -9.36
CA LYS A 343 17.54 -13.43 -9.75
C LYS A 343 17.64 -11.97 -10.17
N ILE A 344 18.81 -11.35 -9.98
CA ILE A 344 19.09 -9.99 -10.46
C ILE A 344 19.18 -9.92 -11.99
N VAL A 345 19.37 -11.06 -12.66
CA VAL A 345 19.43 -11.18 -14.11
C VAL A 345 18.01 -11.33 -14.63
N GLU A 346 17.62 -10.45 -15.54
CA GLU A 346 16.30 -10.47 -16.16
C GLU A 346 16.08 -11.80 -16.90
N GLY A 347 14.96 -12.44 -16.60
CA GLY A 347 14.62 -13.78 -17.11
C GLY A 347 14.96 -14.93 -16.15
N ILE A 348 15.71 -14.69 -15.07
CA ILE A 348 16.01 -15.70 -14.04
C ILE A 348 15.06 -15.57 -12.85
N GLY A 349 13.99 -16.36 -12.85
CA GLY A 349 13.10 -16.51 -11.68
C GLY A 349 13.63 -17.52 -10.63
N PRO A 350 12.98 -17.62 -9.45
CA PRO A 350 13.41 -18.52 -8.36
C PRO A 350 13.58 -19.99 -8.78
N LYS A 351 12.75 -20.46 -9.73
CA LYS A 351 12.83 -21.85 -10.20
C LYS A 351 14.01 -22.10 -11.15
N ILE A 352 14.35 -21.10 -11.98
CA ILE A 352 15.50 -21.15 -12.88
C ILE A 352 16.78 -21.06 -12.06
N GLU A 353 16.84 -20.16 -11.07
CA GLU A 353 17.95 -20.08 -10.12
C GLU A 353 18.23 -21.44 -9.45
N GLN A 354 17.19 -22.15 -8.99
CA GLN A 354 17.33 -23.50 -8.44
C GLN A 354 17.93 -24.51 -9.42
N ILE A 355 17.56 -24.45 -10.71
CA ILE A 355 18.07 -25.35 -11.76
C ILE A 355 19.54 -25.05 -12.03
N LEU A 356 19.91 -23.77 -12.13
CA LEU A 356 21.28 -23.33 -12.36
C LEU A 356 22.19 -23.74 -11.19
N LYS A 357 21.75 -23.51 -9.95
CA LYS A 357 22.47 -23.94 -8.74
C LYS A 357 22.64 -25.45 -8.66
N ALA A 358 21.60 -26.23 -9.02
CA ALA A 358 21.71 -27.69 -9.09
C ALA A 358 22.73 -28.17 -10.14
N ALA A 359 22.99 -27.37 -11.18
CA ALA A 359 24.00 -27.62 -12.20
C ALA A 359 25.40 -27.06 -11.85
N GLY A 360 25.56 -26.49 -10.66
CA GLY A 360 26.84 -25.94 -10.16
C GLY A 360 27.09 -24.47 -10.51
N ILE A 361 26.11 -23.76 -11.08
CA ILE A 361 26.18 -22.33 -11.38
C ILE A 361 25.63 -21.59 -10.16
N ASN A 362 26.50 -21.19 -9.23
CA ASN A 362 26.09 -20.69 -7.92
C ASN A 362 26.22 -19.18 -7.78
N THR A 363 27.10 -18.57 -8.56
CA THR A 363 27.42 -17.14 -8.48
C THR A 363 27.25 -16.42 -9.81
N TRP A 364 27.16 -15.08 -9.79
CA TRP A 364 27.16 -14.26 -11.01
C TRP A 364 28.38 -14.56 -11.90
N LYS A 365 29.53 -14.83 -11.29
CA LYS A 365 30.75 -15.19 -12.02
C LYS A 365 30.59 -16.53 -12.74
N ASP A 366 30.05 -17.55 -12.07
CA ASP A 366 29.79 -18.85 -12.70
C ASP A 366 28.82 -18.72 -13.88
N LEU A 367 27.80 -17.86 -13.73
CA LEU A 367 26.81 -17.62 -14.77
C LEU A 367 27.40 -16.84 -15.95
N ALA A 368 28.24 -15.84 -15.69
CA ALA A 368 28.95 -15.07 -16.70
C ALA A 368 29.93 -15.92 -17.54
N GLU A 369 30.54 -16.93 -16.92
CA GLU A 369 31.46 -17.86 -17.59
C GLU A 369 30.74 -19.03 -18.29
N THR A 370 29.41 -19.13 -18.16
CA THR A 370 28.63 -20.21 -18.78
C THR A 370 28.09 -19.81 -20.15
N GLU A 371 28.46 -20.58 -21.17
CA GLU A 371 27.98 -20.38 -22.54
C GLU A 371 26.43 -20.50 -22.66
N PRO A 372 25.76 -19.63 -23.45
CA PRO A 372 24.32 -19.67 -23.66
C PRO A 372 23.77 -21.04 -24.08
N ASP A 373 24.48 -21.76 -24.95
CA ASP A 373 24.09 -23.10 -25.42
C ASP A 373 24.01 -24.13 -24.27
N LYS A 374 24.91 -24.00 -23.28
CA LYS A 374 24.91 -24.86 -22.10
C LYS A 374 23.74 -24.50 -21.18
N LEU A 375 23.46 -23.21 -20.98
CA LEU A 375 22.28 -22.75 -20.24
C LEU A 375 20.99 -23.25 -20.89
N ARG A 376 20.90 -23.15 -22.22
CA ARG A 376 19.78 -23.66 -23.00
C ARG A 376 19.56 -25.15 -22.79
N THR A 377 20.64 -25.93 -22.88
CA THR A 377 20.61 -27.38 -22.64
C THR A 377 20.11 -27.72 -21.22
N LEU A 378 20.52 -26.97 -20.20
CA LEU A 378 20.07 -27.18 -18.81
C LEU A 378 18.58 -26.88 -18.63
N LEU A 379 18.08 -25.81 -19.24
CA LEU A 379 16.66 -25.46 -19.20
C LEU A 379 15.80 -26.52 -19.91
N ASP A 380 16.26 -27.01 -21.06
CA ASP A 380 15.57 -28.07 -21.80
C ASP A 380 15.49 -29.39 -21.02
N GLN A 381 16.57 -29.76 -20.31
CA GLN A 381 16.58 -30.94 -19.44
C GLN A 381 15.67 -30.78 -18.21
N ALA A 382 15.48 -29.55 -17.73
CA ALA A 382 14.63 -29.26 -16.57
C ALA A 382 13.12 -29.28 -16.90
N GLY A 383 12.76 -29.28 -18.19
CA GLY A 383 11.41 -29.56 -18.68
C GLY A 383 10.82 -28.49 -19.59
N ASP A 384 9.80 -28.89 -20.36
CA ASP A 384 9.25 -28.11 -21.48
C ASP A 384 8.74 -26.71 -21.12
N ARG A 385 8.34 -26.49 -19.86
CA ARG A 385 7.88 -25.17 -19.38
C ARG A 385 8.95 -24.09 -19.42
N PHE A 386 10.24 -24.47 -19.41
CA PHE A 386 11.33 -23.50 -19.44
C PHE A 386 11.74 -23.11 -20.85
N ARG A 387 11.16 -23.73 -21.89
CA ARG A 387 11.58 -23.51 -23.28
C ARG A 387 11.34 -22.09 -23.77
N MET A 388 10.39 -21.37 -23.16
CA MET A 388 10.08 -19.98 -23.48
C MET A 388 11.13 -18.97 -23.00
N HIS A 389 11.98 -19.36 -22.03
CA HIS A 389 13.07 -18.51 -21.55
C HIS A 389 14.24 -18.56 -22.52
N ASP A 390 14.85 -17.39 -22.72
CA ASP A 390 16.00 -17.21 -23.58
C ASP A 390 17.21 -16.83 -22.71
N PRO A 391 18.23 -17.70 -22.61
CA PRO A 391 19.41 -17.44 -21.80
C PRO A 391 20.51 -16.64 -22.53
N SER A 392 20.28 -16.18 -23.78
CA SER A 392 21.28 -15.49 -24.61
C SER A 392 21.93 -14.30 -23.91
N THR A 393 21.17 -13.52 -23.15
CA THR A 393 21.64 -12.30 -22.49
C THR A 393 22.14 -12.52 -21.05
N TRP A 394 21.88 -13.69 -20.46
CA TRP A 394 22.15 -13.94 -19.04
C TRP A 394 23.63 -13.85 -18.67
N PRO A 395 24.58 -14.38 -19.47
CA PRO A 395 26.00 -14.28 -19.13
C PRO A 395 26.48 -12.82 -19.10
N GLN A 396 26.00 -11.98 -20.03
CA GLN A 396 26.39 -10.58 -20.11
C GLN A 396 25.82 -9.75 -18.95
N GLN A 397 24.55 -9.96 -18.59
CA GLN A 397 23.95 -9.35 -17.40
C GLN A 397 24.70 -9.77 -16.12
N ALA A 398 25.00 -11.07 -15.98
CA ALA A 398 25.75 -11.61 -14.84
C ALA A 398 27.18 -11.06 -14.77
N GLN A 399 27.81 -10.81 -15.91
CA GLN A 399 29.15 -10.21 -15.98
C GLN A 399 29.14 -8.76 -15.46
N LEU A 400 28.13 -7.96 -15.82
CA LEU A 400 27.96 -6.59 -15.32
C LEU A 400 27.75 -6.58 -13.80
N ALA A 401 26.92 -7.51 -13.30
CA ALA A 401 26.73 -7.69 -11.86
C ALA A 401 28.01 -8.13 -11.13
N ALA A 402 28.75 -9.10 -11.67
CA ALA A 402 30.01 -9.59 -11.10
C ALA A 402 31.09 -8.49 -11.02
N ASN A 403 31.02 -7.50 -11.92
CA ASN A 403 31.93 -6.35 -11.95
C ASN A 403 31.41 -5.15 -11.14
N SER A 404 30.27 -5.27 -10.46
CA SER A 404 29.59 -4.17 -9.76
C SER A 404 29.25 -2.98 -10.68
N GLN A 405 28.98 -3.24 -11.97
CA GLN A 405 28.65 -2.23 -12.98
C GLN A 405 27.12 -2.06 -13.05
N TRP A 406 26.52 -1.67 -11.93
CA TRP A 406 25.07 -1.71 -11.75
C TRP A 406 24.28 -0.71 -12.59
N GLU A 407 24.82 0.49 -12.80
CA GLU A 407 24.21 1.46 -13.73
C GLU A 407 24.21 0.91 -15.16
N MET A 408 25.32 0.30 -15.60
CA MET A 408 25.38 -0.35 -16.91
C MET A 408 24.49 -1.59 -16.99
N LEU A 409 24.31 -2.34 -15.89
CA LEU A 409 23.37 -3.45 -15.84
C LEU A 409 21.94 -2.96 -16.03
N LYS A 410 21.57 -1.88 -15.36
CA LYS A 410 20.25 -1.28 -15.47
C LYS A 410 20.00 -0.73 -16.88
N GLU A 411 20.93 0.06 -17.43
CA GLU A 411 20.86 0.54 -18.81
C GLU A 411 20.75 -0.61 -19.81
N TYR A 412 21.49 -1.71 -19.57
CA TYR A 412 21.44 -2.89 -20.41
C TYR A 412 20.08 -3.59 -20.32
N GLN A 413 19.50 -3.75 -19.12
CA GLN A 413 18.16 -4.32 -18.91
C GLN A 413 17.07 -3.45 -19.54
N ASP A 414 17.14 -2.13 -19.38
CA ASP A 414 16.20 -1.18 -20.01
C ASP A 414 16.25 -1.24 -21.55
N PHE A 415 17.38 -1.68 -22.13
CA PHE A 415 17.54 -1.91 -23.57
C PHE A 415 16.96 -3.25 -24.05
N LEU A 416 16.86 -4.26 -23.16
CA LEU A 416 16.32 -5.57 -23.52
C LEU A 416 14.80 -5.51 -23.73
N VAL A 417 14.30 -6.29 -24.68
CA VAL A 417 12.85 -6.46 -24.89
C VAL A 417 12.45 -7.82 -24.35
N GLY A 418 11.92 -7.87 -23.12
CA GLY A 418 11.57 -9.10 -22.42
C GLY A 418 12.78 -10.04 -22.22
N GLY A 419 13.93 -9.47 -21.87
CA GLY A 419 15.19 -10.19 -21.65
C GLY A 419 15.98 -10.57 -22.92
N ARG A 420 15.56 -10.13 -24.12
CA ARG A 420 16.25 -10.42 -25.40
C ARG A 420 16.85 -9.17 -26.04
N ASP A 421 17.94 -9.36 -26.78
CA ASP A 421 18.51 -8.29 -27.59
C ASP A 421 17.56 -7.98 -28.77
N PRO A 422 17.11 -6.73 -28.94
CA PRO A 422 16.23 -6.33 -30.04
C PRO A 422 16.87 -6.45 -31.44
N GLY A 423 18.17 -6.72 -31.53
CA GLY A 423 18.91 -6.91 -32.79
C GLY A 423 19.06 -8.34 -33.30
N GLU A 424 18.64 -9.36 -32.54
CA GLU A 424 18.77 -10.81 -32.89
C GLU A 424 17.49 -11.48 -33.41
#